data_AF-A0A2R6GTR0-F1
#
_entry.id   AF-A0A2R6GTR0-F1
#
_cell.length_a   1.000
_cell.length_b   1.000
_cell.length_c   1.000
_cell.angle_alpha   90.00
_cell.angle_beta   90.00
_cell.angle_gamma   90.00
#
_symmetry.space_group_name_H-M   'P 1'
#
loop_
_entity.id
_entity.type
_entity.pdbx_description
1 polymer ?
#
loop_
_entity_poly.entity_id
_entity_poly.type
_entity_poly.pdbx_seq_one_letter_code
_entity_poly.pdbx_strand_id
1 'polypeptide(L)'
;MSGTIVPLFPGVPGGVELLVILLIAVLLFGANKIPKLARSTGEAMGEFQKGREEVEQELEEMREGTTGSGTDTASETTTESATETATETTEETTTESSSN
;
A
#
# COMPACT_ATOMS: atom_id res chain seq x y z
N MET A 1 14.67 24.91 15.87
CA MET A 1 15.64 24.42 14.87
C MET A 1 14.96 23.31 14.10
N SER A 2 14.42 23.62 12.92
CA SER A 2 13.68 22.65 12.09
C SER A 2 14.65 21.67 11.46
N GLY A 3 14.57 20.40 11.85
CA GLY A 3 15.38 19.34 11.27
C GLY A 3 14.89 19.00 9.87
N THR A 4 15.63 19.41 8.84
CA THR A 4 15.42 18.92 7.48
C THR A 4 15.86 17.46 7.42
N ILE A 5 14.89 16.56 7.50
CA ILE A 5 15.04 15.14 7.19
C ILE A 5 15.45 15.03 5.71
N VAL A 6 16.76 14.91 5.47
CA VAL A 6 17.31 14.61 4.15
C VAL A 6 17.08 13.12 3.88
N PRO A 7 16.29 12.75 2.86
CA PRO A 7 16.13 11.34 2.50
C PRO A 7 17.48 10.77 2.03
N LEU A 8 17.91 9.68 2.67
CA LEU A 8 19.19 8.98 2.41
C LEU A 8 19.24 8.26 1.04
N PHE A 9 18.20 8.41 0.22
CA PHE A 9 18.14 7.89 -1.15
C PHE A 9 18.13 9.06 -2.14
N PRO A 10 19.29 9.40 -2.75
CA PRO A 10 19.39 10.47 -3.73
C PRO A 10 18.69 10.05 -5.02
N GLY A 11 17.37 10.16 -5.06
CA GLY A 11 16.58 9.78 -6.24
C GLY A 11 15.16 9.32 -5.96
N VAL A 12 14.79 9.08 -4.69
CA VAL A 12 13.37 8.84 -4.36
C VAL A 12 12.70 10.20 -4.15
N PRO A 13 11.77 10.63 -5.03
CA PRO A 13 10.99 11.82 -4.78
C PRO A 13 10.27 11.67 -3.43
N GLY A 14 10.36 12.70 -2.58
CA GLY A 14 9.66 12.72 -1.30
C GLY A 14 8.15 12.69 -1.47
N GLY A 15 7.42 12.68 -0.35
CA GLY A 15 5.96 12.59 -0.36
C GLY A 15 5.29 13.69 -1.19
N VAL A 16 5.81 14.92 -1.15
CA VAL A 16 5.28 16.04 -1.92
C VAL A 16 5.59 15.88 -3.41
N GLU A 17 6.82 15.52 -3.78
CA GLU A 17 7.20 15.31 -5.17
C GLU A 17 6.41 14.16 -5.81
N LEU A 18 6.16 13.06 -5.08
CA LEU A 18 5.27 11.99 -5.56
C LEU A 18 3.84 12.47 -5.77
N LEU A 19 3.32 13.33 -4.89
CA LEU A 19 1.97 13.90 -5.04
C LEU A 19 1.87 14.78 -6.30
N VAL A 20 2.91 15.57 -6.59
CA VAL A 20 2.99 16.38 -7.82
C VAL A 20 3.04 15.50 -9.06
N ILE A 21 3.86 14.44 -9.06
CA ILE A 21 3.93 13.48 -10.18
C ILE A 21 2.57 12.80 -10.39
N LEU A 22 1.92 12.37 -9.31
CA LEU A 22 0.59 11.77 -9.35
C LEU A 22 -0.44 12.74 -9.93
N LEU A 23 -0.40 14.02 -9.53
CA LEU A 23 -1.28 15.06 -10.05
C LEU A 23 -1.09 15.23 -11.57
N ILE A 24 0.15 15.32 -12.04
CA ILE A 24 0.45 15.40 -13.48
C ILE A 24 -0.07 14.16 -14.21
N ALA A 25 0.18 12.96 -13.68
CA ALA A 25 -0.32 11.72 -14.27
C ALA A 25 -1.86 11.70 -14.34
N VAL A 26 -2.55 12.17 -13.31
CA VAL A 26 -4.02 12.30 -13.29
C VAL A 26 -4.51 13.34 -14.30
N LEU A 27 -3.78 14.42 -14.55
CA LEU A 27 -4.16 15.40 -15.59
C LEU A 27 -3.99 14.83 -17.01
N LEU A 28 -2.94 14.02 -17.23
CA LEU A 28 -2.67 13.41 -18.54
C LEU A 28 -3.59 12.24 -18.85
N PHE A 29 -3.78 11.34 -17.88
CA PHE A 29 -4.54 10.10 -18.08
C PHE A 29 -5.98 10.20 -17.57
N GLY A 30 -6.28 11.09 -16.63
CA GLY A 30 -7.58 11.23 -15.96
C GLY A 30 -7.66 10.43 -14.66
N ALA A 31 -8.41 10.96 -13.68
CA ALA A 31 -8.57 10.35 -12.34
C ALA A 31 -9.16 8.93 -12.36
N ASN A 32 -9.91 8.59 -13.40
CA ASN A 32 -10.55 7.27 -13.54
C ASN A 32 -9.67 6.22 -14.24
N LYS A 33 -8.59 6.59 -14.93
CA LYS A 33 -7.80 5.62 -15.71
C LYS A 33 -6.87 4.79 -14.85
N ILE A 34 -6.07 5.43 -14.00
CA ILE A 34 -5.16 4.75 -13.06
C ILE A 34 -5.90 3.68 -12.21
N PRO A 35 -7.01 3.99 -11.50
CA PRO A 35 -7.70 2.98 -10.70
C PRO A 35 -8.37 1.90 -11.55
N LYS A 36 -8.90 2.25 -12.72
CA LYS A 36 -9.51 1.26 -13.63
C LYS A 36 -8.48 0.27 -14.16
N LEU A 37 -7.29 0.74 -14.53
CA LEU A 37 -6.17 -0.11 -14.95
C LEU A 37 -5.70 -0.99 -13.80
N ALA A 38 -5.51 -0.43 -12.61
CA ALA A 38 -5.12 -1.20 -11.43
C ALA A 38 -6.14 -2.30 -11.13
N ARG A 39 -7.45 -2.01 -11.25
CA ARG A 39 -8.51 -2.99 -11.05
C ARG A 39 -8.46 -4.12 -12.09
N SER A 40 -8.43 -3.82 -13.37
CA SER A 40 -8.41 -4.85 -14.42
C SER A 40 -7.13 -5.68 -14.42
N THR A 41 -5.98 -5.04 -14.17
CA THR A 41 -4.69 -5.74 -14.05
C THR A 41 -4.66 -6.59 -12.79
N GLY A 42 -5.22 -6.10 -11.67
CA GLY A 42 -5.31 -6.86 -10.43
C GLY A 42 -6.22 -8.07 -10.55
N GLU A 43 -7.36 -7.94 -11.22
CA GLU A 43 -8.27 -9.06 -11.53
C GLU A 43 -7.57 -10.11 -12.40
N ALA A 44 -6.93 -9.67 -13.49
CA ALA A 44 -6.18 -10.56 -14.37
C ALA A 44 -5.03 -11.27 -13.65
N MET A 45 -4.29 -10.54 -12.79
CA MET A 45 -3.18 -11.13 -12.04
C MET A 45 -3.68 -12.08 -10.94
N GLY A 46 -4.82 -11.80 -10.32
CA GLY A 46 -5.46 -12.68 -9.34
C GLY A 46 -5.92 -14.00 -9.96
N GLU A 47 -6.62 -13.94 -11.09
CA GLU A 47 -7.04 -15.14 -11.84
C GLU A 47 -5.82 -15.93 -12.35
N PHE A 48 -4.78 -15.25 -12.81
CA PHE A 48 -3.54 -15.88 -13.23
C PHE A 48 -2.83 -16.59 -12.06
N GLN A 49 -2.75 -15.96 -10.89
CA GLN A 49 -2.12 -16.57 -9.72
C GLN A 49 -2.88 -17.81 -9.25
N LYS A 50 -4.21 -17.76 -9.27
CA LYS A 50 -5.08 -18.90 -8.95
C LYS A 50 -4.90 -20.05 -9.94
N GLY A 51 -4.94 -19.76 -11.25
CA GLY A 51 -4.71 -20.79 -12.26
C GLY A 51 -3.31 -21.41 -12.19
N ARG A 52 -2.29 -20.63 -11.78
CA ARG A 52 -0.95 -21.16 -11.52
C ARG A 52 -0.90 -22.11 -10.33
N GLU A 53 -1.61 -21.79 -9.25
CA GLU A 53 -1.71 -22.63 -8.06
C GLU A 53 -2.45 -23.93 -8.35
N GLU A 54 -3.56 -23.88 -9.11
CA GLU A 54 -4.29 -25.07 -9.56
C GLU A 54 -3.40 -25.99 -10.41
N VAL A 55 -2.62 -25.42 -11.35
CA VAL A 55 -1.68 -26.20 -12.19
C VAL A 55 -0.54 -26.78 -11.36
N GLU A 56 -0.03 -26.04 -10.38
CA GLU A 56 1.03 -26.53 -9.48
C GLU A 56 0.52 -27.68 -8.61
N GLN A 57 -0.70 -27.58 -8.09
CA GLN A 57 -1.37 -28.63 -7.34
C GLN A 57 -1.66 -29.86 -8.21
N GLU A 58 -2.17 -29.70 -9.44
CA GLU A 58 -2.35 -30.83 -10.37
C GLU A 58 -1.01 -31.51 -10.71
N LEU A 59 0.06 -30.73 -10.89
CA LEU A 59 1.41 -31.26 -11.14
C LEU A 59 1.96 -32.00 -9.92
N GLU A 60 1.70 -31.50 -8.72
CA GLU A 60 2.04 -32.15 -7.45
C GLU A 60 1.26 -33.46 -7.30
N GLU A 61 -0.07 -33.44 -7.47
CA GLU A 61 -0.92 -34.64 -7.42
C GLU A 61 -0.50 -35.71 -8.43
N MET A 62 -0.13 -35.31 -9.66
CA MET A 62 0.42 -36.22 -10.67
C MET A 62 1.79 -36.81 -10.28
N ARG A 63 2.62 -36.05 -9.54
CA ARG A 63 3.91 -36.53 -9.01
C ARG A 63 3.72 -37.39 -7.76
N GLU A 64 2.70 -37.08 -6.97
CA GLU A 64 2.42 -37.64 -5.66
C GLU A 64 1.57 -38.92 -5.72
N GLY A 65 0.95 -39.20 -6.88
CA GLY A 65 0.48 -40.54 -7.28
C GLY A 65 1.57 -41.64 -7.25
N THR A 66 2.81 -41.32 -6.83
CA THR A 66 3.88 -42.27 -6.51
C THR A 66 4.27 -42.37 -5.03
N THR A 67 3.92 -41.45 -4.10
CA THR A 67 4.06 -41.59 -2.61
C THR A 67 3.61 -40.28 -1.95
N GLY A 68 2.66 -40.34 -1.00
CA GLY A 68 1.94 -39.18 -0.48
C GLY A 68 2.52 -38.38 0.70
N SER A 69 1.82 -37.27 0.97
CA SER A 69 1.61 -36.48 2.20
C SER A 69 2.09 -35.01 2.19
N GLY A 70 1.14 -34.07 1.99
CA GLY A 70 0.78 -33.04 2.98
C GLY A 70 1.36 -31.61 2.82
N THR A 71 0.55 -30.58 3.11
CA THR A 71 0.72 -29.65 4.26
C THR A 71 -0.24 -28.44 4.16
N ASP A 72 -0.76 -28.06 5.33
CA ASP A 72 -1.51 -26.87 5.70
C ASP A 72 -1.05 -25.55 5.07
N THR A 73 -1.98 -24.61 4.85
CA THR A 73 -1.66 -23.18 4.84
C THR A 73 -2.74 -22.36 5.55
N ALA A 74 -2.32 -21.83 6.68
CA ALA A 74 -3.03 -20.92 7.55
C ALA A 74 -3.27 -19.56 6.89
N SER A 75 -4.41 -18.94 7.19
CA SER A 75 -4.64 -17.52 6.93
C SER A 75 -5.26 -16.87 8.16
N GLU A 76 -4.41 -16.55 9.14
CA GLU A 76 -4.66 -15.44 10.05
C GLU A 76 -4.22 -14.15 9.35
N THR A 77 -5.10 -13.15 9.27
CA THR A 77 -4.69 -11.75 9.27
C THR A 77 -5.77 -10.93 9.96
N THR A 78 -5.54 -10.74 11.26
CA THR A 78 -6.01 -9.62 12.06
C THR A 78 -5.59 -8.31 11.40
N THR A 79 -6.50 -7.36 11.26
CA THR A 79 -6.15 -5.94 11.16
C THR A 79 -7.09 -5.15 12.04
N GLU A 80 -6.62 -4.98 13.27
CA GLU A 80 -7.11 -4.03 14.25
C GLU A 80 -6.50 -2.65 13.94
N SER A 81 -7.23 -1.59 14.30
CA SER A 81 -6.75 -0.24 14.59
C SER A 81 -6.51 0.76 13.44
N ALA A 82 -7.51 1.62 13.24
CA ALA A 82 -7.30 3.06 12.98
C ALA A 82 -8.60 3.83 13.25
N THR A 83 -8.74 4.46 14.41
CA THR A 83 -9.45 5.74 14.60
C THR A 83 -9.03 6.31 15.96
N GLU A 84 -7.89 6.99 15.98
CA GLU A 84 -7.63 8.04 16.96
C GLU A 84 -7.85 9.40 16.29
N THR A 85 -8.88 10.08 16.78
CA THR A 85 -8.85 11.47 17.23
C THR A 85 -8.34 12.53 16.24
N ALA A 86 -9.29 13.14 15.53
CA ALA A 86 -9.19 14.52 15.07
C ALA A 86 -10.22 15.36 15.82
N THR A 87 -9.76 16.20 16.76
CA THR A 87 -10.43 17.46 17.12
C THR A 87 -9.35 18.48 17.43
N GLU A 88 -8.99 19.24 16.41
CA GLU A 88 -8.37 20.55 16.53
C GLU A 88 -9.51 21.57 16.69
N THR A 89 -9.52 22.30 17.81
CA THR A 89 -10.32 23.53 17.96
C THR A 89 -9.58 24.44 18.93
N THR A 90 -8.95 25.45 18.32
CA THR A 90 -8.91 26.86 18.74
C THR A 90 -8.36 27.18 20.14
N GLU A 91 -7.24 27.90 20.18
CA GLU A 91 -7.20 29.31 20.62
C GLU A 91 -5.74 29.81 20.65
N GLU A 92 -5.32 30.50 19.57
CA GLU A 92 -4.41 31.63 19.73
C GLU A 92 -5.19 32.72 20.48
N THR A 93 -4.69 33.16 21.64
CA THR A 93 -4.75 34.56 22.10
C THR A 93 -3.90 34.72 23.36
N THR A 94 -2.83 35.52 23.21
CA THR A 94 -2.26 36.44 24.20
C THR A 94 -1.89 35.90 25.58
N THR A 95 -0.59 35.90 25.87
CA THR A 95 -0.11 36.64 27.05
C THR A 95 1.36 37.00 26.91
N GLU A 96 1.58 38.30 26.76
CA GLU A 96 2.78 38.96 27.25
C GLU A 96 3.02 38.55 28.71
N SER A 97 4.24 38.13 29.05
CA SER A 97 4.83 38.50 30.32
C SER A 97 6.33 38.20 30.31
N SER A 98 7.10 39.28 30.20
CA SER A 98 8.29 39.58 30.99
C SER A 98 9.02 38.40 31.65
N SER A 99 10.28 38.20 31.27
CA SER A 99 11.35 38.30 32.27
C SER A 99 12.70 38.55 31.61
N ASN A 100 13.40 39.53 32.16
CA ASN A 100 14.83 39.78 32.02
C ASN A 100 15.65 38.55 32.41
#